data_AF-A0A4V1D693-F1
#
_entry.id   AF-A0A4V1D693-F1
#
_cell.length_a   1.000
_cell.length_b   1.000
_cell.length_c   1.000
_cell.angle_alpha   90.00
_cell.angle_beta   90.00
_cell.angle_gamma   90.00
#
_symmetry.space_group_name_H-M   'P 1'
#
loop_
_entity.id
_entity.type
_entity.pdbx_description
1 polymer ?
#
loop_
_entity_poly.entity_id
_entity_poly.type
_entity_poly.pdbx_seq_one_letter_code
_entity_poly.pdbx_strand_id
1 'polypeptide(L)'
;MQKTILKSITLLLIKILSIISLLLLIAGYIFDSILGFLIGFPIYLLLYYCLVFIILIATDNSRKKRLLETIIVILLFIPLAWAIIDFEGLFNFLLSGVSLEKR
;
A
#
# COMPACT_ATOMS: atom_id res chain seq x y z
N MET A 1 -22.54 -2.58 10.41
CA MET A 1 -21.49 -3.59 10.69
C MET A 1 -20.38 -3.59 9.64
N GLN A 2 -20.68 -3.77 8.35
CA GLN A 2 -19.66 -3.79 7.27
C GLN A 2 -18.77 -2.54 7.22
N LYS A 3 -19.31 -1.33 7.38
CA LYS A 3 -18.53 -0.08 7.36
C LYS A 3 -17.49 0.01 8.48
N THR A 4 -17.83 -0.44 9.69
CA THR A 4 -16.92 -0.42 10.83
C THR A 4 -15.74 -1.35 10.61
N ILE A 5 -16.02 -2.54 10.04
CA ILE A 5 -15.01 -3.51 9.65
C ILE A 5 -14.10 -2.92 8.57
N LEU A 6 -14.67 -2.27 7.54
CA LEU A 6 -13.89 -1.66 6.47
C LEU A 6 -12.95 -0.55 6.99
N LYS A 7 -13.47 0.33 7.86
CA LYS A 7 -12.64 1.35 8.56
C LYS A 7 -11.48 0.71 9.31
N SER A 8 -11.76 -0.33 10.11
CA SER A 8 -10.75 -1.01 10.90
C SER A 8 -9.69 -1.70 10.03
N ILE A 9 -10.08 -2.35 8.94
CA ILE A 9 -9.15 -3.01 8.01
C ILE A 9 -8.26 -1.98 7.31
N THR A 10 -8.85 -0.91 6.76
CA THR A 10 -8.05 0.15 6.09
C THR A 10 -7.09 0.81 7.07
N LEU A 11 -7.52 1.08 8.31
CA LEU A 11 -6.65 1.65 9.34
C LEU A 11 -5.51 0.70 9.74
N LEU A 12 -5.79 -0.60 9.86
CA LEU A 12 -4.79 -1.61 10.15
C LEU A 12 -3.74 -1.70 9.02
N LEU A 13 -4.17 -1.70 7.77
CA LEU A 13 -3.30 -1.67 6.59
C LEU A 13 -2.40 -0.44 6.59
N ILE A 14 -2.96 0.75 6.85
CA ILE A 14 -2.18 1.99 6.97
C ILE A 14 -1.13 1.88 8.06
N LYS A 15 -1.47 1.34 9.24
CA LYS A 15 -0.50 1.17 10.34
C LYS A 15 0.65 0.24 9.94
N ILE A 16 0.32 -0.92 9.37
CA ILE A 16 1.33 -1.90 8.92
C ILE A 16 2.23 -1.28 7.85
N LEU A 17 1.65 -0.63 6.83
CA LEU A 17 2.40 0.03 5.77
C LEU A 17 3.25 1.19 6.29
N SER A 18 2.79 1.93 7.30
CA SER A 18 3.57 3.00 7.92
C SER A 18 4.84 2.44 8.58
N ILE A 19 4.70 1.34 9.33
CA ILE A 19 5.83 0.67 9.97
C ILE A 19 6.81 0.12 8.91
N ILE A 20 6.29 -0.56 7.88
CA ILE A 20 7.11 -1.11 6.79
C ILE A 20 7.85 0.01 6.04
N SER A 21 7.15 1.11 5.71
CA SER A 21 7.74 2.27 5.03
C SER A 21 8.83 2.92 5.88
N LEU A 22 8.60 3.07 7.19
CA LEU A 22 9.59 3.62 8.11
C LEU A 22 10.83 2.72 8.22
N LEU A 23 10.62 1.41 8.37
CA LEU A 23 11.72 0.43 8.42
C LEU A 23 12.54 0.44 7.12
N LEU A 24 11.87 0.52 5.96
CA LEU A 24 12.55 0.63 4.67
C LEU A 24 13.28 1.96 4.50
N LEU A 25 12.74 3.06 5.03
CA LEU A 25 13.40 4.36 5.01
C LEU A 25 14.67 4.36 5.88
N ILE A 26 14.59 3.78 7.08
CA ILE A 26 15.75 3.58 7.97
C ILE A 26 16.78 2.66 7.31
N ALA A 27 16.34 1.54 6.73
CA ALA A 27 17.22 0.61 6.04
C ALA A 27 17.89 1.26 4.81
N GLY A 28 17.15 2.02 4.01
CA GLY A 28 17.71 2.75 2.88
C GLY A 28 18.72 3.82 3.29
N TYR A 29 18.50 4.49 4.43
CA TYR A 29 19.44 5.46 4.99
C TYR A 29 20.71 4.81 5.56
N ILE A 30 20.59 3.67 6.24
CA ILE A 30 21.72 2.99 6.90
C ILE A 30 22.60 2.24 5.90
N PHE A 31 21.99 1.57 4.93
CA PHE A 31 22.72 0.67 4.04
C PHE A 31 23.18 1.34 2.74
N ASP A 32 22.90 2.64 2.53
CA ASP A 32 23.30 3.48 1.37
C ASP A 32 23.21 2.75 0.02
N SER A 33 22.21 1.87 -0.10
CA SER A 33 22.08 0.83 -1.11
C SER A 33 20.72 0.97 -1.81
N ILE A 34 20.56 0.22 -2.90
CA ILE A 34 19.38 0.02 -3.78
C ILE A 34 18.02 0.00 -3.05
N LEU A 35 18.02 -0.30 -1.75
CA LEU A 35 16.89 -0.08 -0.84
C LEU A 35 16.28 1.33 -0.94
N GLY A 36 17.07 2.37 -1.28
CA GLY A 36 16.56 3.72 -1.55
C GLY A 36 15.51 3.80 -2.67
N PHE A 37 15.64 2.95 -3.70
CA PHE A 37 14.66 2.84 -4.80
C PHE A 37 13.43 2.00 -4.39
N LEU A 38 13.62 1.04 -3.48
CA LEU A 38 12.56 0.21 -2.88
C LEU A 38 11.64 0.98 -1.92
N ILE A 39 12.04 2.16 -1.44
CA ILE A 39 11.23 3.02 -0.57
C ILE A 39 9.99 3.57 -1.29
N GLY A 40 10.04 3.74 -2.62
CA GLY A 40 8.96 4.38 -3.38
C GLY A 40 7.64 3.60 -3.38
N PHE A 41 7.71 2.26 -3.47
CA PHE A 41 6.52 1.41 -3.57
C PHE A 41 5.69 1.34 -2.26
N PRO A 42 6.27 1.09 -1.07
CA PRO A 42 5.55 1.13 0.20
C PRO A 42 4.97 2.52 0.51
N ILE A 43 5.71 3.59 0.21
CA ILE A 43 5.23 4.96 0.42
C ILE A 43 4.07 5.26 -0.53
N TYR A 44 4.15 4.85 -1.80
CA TYR A 44 3.05 4.97 -2.75
C TYR A 44 1.80 4.23 -2.27
N LEU A 45 1.93 2.98 -1.81
CA LEU A 45 0.85 2.20 -1.21
C LEU A 45 0.26 2.89 0.03
N LEU A 46 1.11 3.47 0.88
CA LEU A 46 0.67 4.21 2.06
C LEU A 46 -0.20 5.41 1.66
N LEU A 47 0.27 6.24 0.71
CA LEU A 47 -0.48 7.38 0.20
C LEU A 47 -1.81 6.94 -0.45
N TYR A 48 -1.79 5.84 -1.19
CA TYR A 48 -2.98 5.24 -1.79
C TYR A 48 -4.03 4.89 -0.73
N TYR A 49 -3.66 4.14 0.31
CA TYR A 49 -4.62 3.76 1.35
C TYR A 49 -5.05 4.94 2.23
N CYS A 50 -4.20 5.95 2.42
CA CYS A 50 -4.60 7.22 3.04
C CYS A 50 -5.70 7.92 2.24
N LEU A 51 -5.58 8.01 0.90
CA LEU A 51 -6.62 8.56 0.03
C LEU A 51 -7.92 7.75 0.13
N VAL A 52 -7.83 6.42 0.09
CA VAL A 52 -9.00 5.54 0.25
C VAL A 52 -9.70 5.79 1.60
N PHE A 53 -8.94 5.98 2.68
CA PHE A 53 -9.47 6.28 4.00
C PHE A 53 -10.14 7.65 4.08
N ILE A 54 -9.56 8.69 3.46
CA ILE A 54 -10.16 10.03 3.37
C ILE A 54 -11.50 9.96 2.63
N ILE A 55 -11.56 9.27 1.49
CA ILE A 55 -12.79 9.05 0.72
C ILE A 55 -13.84 8.34 1.59
N LEU A 56 -13.42 7.33 2.35
CA LEU A 56 -14.32 6.57 3.22
C LEU A 56 -14.93 7.42 4.35
N ILE A 57 -14.17 8.37 4.90
CA ILE A 57 -14.67 9.35 5.88
C ILE A 57 -15.59 10.37 5.21
N ALA A 58 -15.18 10.95 4.08
CA ALA A 58 -15.98 11.94 3.34
C ALA A 58 -17.35 11.39 2.89
N THR A 59 -17.42 10.08 2.68
CA THR A 59 -18.64 9.38 2.27
C THR A 59 -19.72 9.31 3.37
N ASP A 60 -19.43 9.62 4.64
CA ASP A 60 -20.41 9.48 5.72
C ASP A 60 -21.66 10.37 5.55
N ASN A 61 -21.54 11.49 4.85
CA ASN A 61 -22.64 12.47 4.65
C ASN A 61 -23.36 12.36 3.31
N SER A 62 -23.06 11.36 2.48
CA SER A 62 -23.55 11.31 1.11
C SER A 62 -24.77 10.40 0.94
N ARG A 63 -25.80 10.86 0.20
CA ARG A 63 -26.99 10.04 -0.17
C ARG A 63 -26.62 8.76 -0.94
N LYS A 64 -25.44 8.71 -1.57
CA LYS A 64 -24.94 7.57 -2.37
C LYS A 64 -24.01 6.62 -1.58
N LYS A 65 -24.17 6.54 -0.26
CA LYS A 65 -23.30 5.77 0.65
C LYS A 65 -23.00 4.33 0.20
N ARG A 66 -24.02 3.54 -0.20
CA ARG A 66 -23.82 2.15 -0.65
C ARG A 66 -22.94 2.02 -1.90
N LEU A 67 -23.12 2.93 -2.86
CA LEU A 67 -22.40 2.89 -4.13
C LEU A 67 -20.92 3.24 -3.89
N LEU A 68 -20.66 4.25 -3.06
CA LEU A 68 -19.30 4.64 -2.66
C LEU A 68 -18.60 3.57 -1.80
N GLU A 69 -19.30 2.92 -0.87
CA GLU A 69 -18.75 1.78 -0.11
C GLU A 69 -18.30 0.65 -1.04
N THR A 70 -19.08 0.36 -2.10
CA THR A 70 -18.71 -0.66 -3.09
C THR A 70 -17.46 -0.25 -3.88
N ILE A 71 -17.37 1.01 -4.30
CA ILE A 71 -16.18 1.54 -4.98
C ILE A 71 -14.94 1.45 -4.08
N ILE A 72 -15.07 1.75 -2.78
CA ILE A 72 -13.95 1.67 -1.84
C ILE A 72 -13.48 0.22 -1.66
N VAL A 73 -14.40 -0.75 -1.60
CA VAL A 73 -14.04 -2.17 -1.57
C VAL A 73 -13.25 -2.54 -2.82
N ILE A 74 -13.67 -2.10 -4.00
CA ILE A 74 -12.93 -2.35 -5.25
C ILE A 74 -11.53 -1.74 -5.18
N LEU A 75 -11.42 -0.47 -4.76
CA LEU A 75 -10.13 0.23 -4.61
C LEU A 75 -9.18 -0.50 -3.66
N LEU A 76 -9.68 -1.07 -2.54
CA LEU A 76 -8.84 -1.85 -1.61
C LEU A 76 -8.11 -3.02 -2.28
N PHE A 77 -8.74 -3.65 -3.29
CA PHE A 77 -8.19 -4.82 -3.98
C PHE A 77 -7.33 -4.50 -5.19
N ILE A 78 -7.36 -3.26 -5.73
CA ILE A 78 -6.58 -2.90 -6.92
C ILE A 78 -5.07 -3.13 -6.71
N PRO A 79 -4.45 -2.68 -5.60
CA PRO A 79 -3.01 -2.90 -5.42
C PRO A 79 -2.66 -4.39 -5.26
N LEU A 80 -3.56 -5.19 -4.67
CA LEU A 80 -3.40 -6.64 -4.57
C LEU A 80 -3.47 -7.30 -5.95
N ALA A 81 -4.47 -6.95 -6.76
CA ALA A 81 -4.62 -7.47 -8.11
C ALA A 81 -3.42 -7.09 -8.98
N TRP A 82 -2.92 -5.86 -8.85
CA TRP A 82 -1.73 -5.41 -9.56
C TRP A 82 -0.48 -6.20 -9.15
N ALA A 83 -0.28 -6.44 -7.85
CA ALA A 83 0.83 -7.26 -7.35
C ALA A 83 0.75 -8.73 -7.82
N ILE A 84 -0.45 -9.27 -8.04
CA ILE A 84 -0.66 -10.63 -8.58
C ILE A 84 -0.42 -10.69 -10.09
N ILE A 85 -0.84 -9.68 -10.84
CA ILE A 85 -0.66 -9.63 -12.30
C ILE A 85 0.82 -9.41 -12.63
N ASP A 86 1.48 -8.51 -11.91
CA ASP A 86 2.89 -8.21 -12.07
C ASP A 86 3.76 -9.05 -11.13
N PHE A 87 3.36 -10.31 -10.85
CA PHE A 87 4.08 -11.16 -9.92
C PHE A 87 5.51 -11.44 -10.40
N GLU A 88 5.72 -11.56 -11.72
CA GLU A 88 7.05 -11.63 -12.33
C GLU A 88 7.82 -10.33 -12.18
N GLY A 89 7.20 -9.16 -12.36
CA GLY A 89 7.84 -7.87 -12.10
C GLY A 89 8.19 -7.69 -10.64
N LEU A 90 7.34 -8.14 -9.72
CA LEU A 90 7.56 -8.12 -8.28
C LEU A 90 8.67 -9.09 -7.87
N PHE A 91 8.73 -10.29 -8.47
CA PHE A 91 9.81 -11.25 -8.25
C PHE A 91 11.14 -10.76 -8.83
N ASN A 92 11.14 -10.23 -10.05
CA ASN A 92 12.31 -9.62 -10.70
C ASN A 92 12.79 -8.37 -9.94
N PHE A 93 11.88 -7.61 -9.37
CA PHE A 93 12.19 -6.46 -8.51
C PHE A 93 12.79 -6.89 -7.17
N LEU A 94 12.25 -7.92 -6.52
CA LEU A 94 12.84 -8.52 -5.32
C LEU A 94 14.20 -9.16 -5.59
N LEU A 95 14.36 -9.85 -6.73
CA LEU A 95 15.59 -10.51 -7.13
C LEU A 95 16.67 -9.54 -7.60
N SER A 96 16.31 -8.44 -8.28
CA SER A 96 17.28 -7.41 -8.69
C SER A 96 17.88 -6.65 -7.51
N GLY A 97 17.17 -6.60 -6.37
CA GLY A 97 17.74 -6.15 -5.09
C GLY A 97 18.72 -7.15 -4.47
N VAL A 98 18.63 -8.45 -4.80
CA VAL A 98 19.50 -9.52 -4.28
C VAL A 98 20.71 -9.78 -5.20
N SER A 99 20.62 -9.47 -6.50
CA SER A 99 21.67 -9.81 -7.48
C SER A 99 22.85 -8.81 -7.57
N LEU A 100 22.96 -7.84 -6.66
CA LEU A 100 24.10 -6.89 -6.62
C LEU A 100 25.25 -7.35 -5.73
N GLU A 101 25.42 -8.66 -5.59
CA GLU A 101 26.64 -9.25 -5.06
C GLU A 101 27.36 -10.00 -6.20
N LYS A 102 28.13 -9.23 -6.99
CA LYS A 102 29.32 -9.63 -7.78
C LYS A 102 29.75 -8.52 -8.74
N ARG A 103 30.05 -7.32 -8.24
CA ARG A 103 31.05 -6.43 -8.87
C ARG A 103 31.77 -5.63 -7.80
#